data_AF-A0A3B9NPH7-F1
#
_entry.id   AF-A0A3B9NPH7-F1
#
_cell.length_a   1.000
_cell.length_b   1.000
_cell.length_c   1.000
_cell.angle_alpha   90.00
_cell.angle_beta   90.00
_cell.angle_gamma   90.00
#
_symmetry.space_group_name_H-M   'P 1'
#
loop_
_entity.id
_entity.type
_entity.pdbx_description
1 polymer ?
#
loop_
_entity_poly.entity_id
_entity_poly.type
_entity_poly.pdbx_seq_one_letter_code
_entity_poly.pdbx_strand_id
1 'polypeptide(L)'
;SGKSRREAAQSLGLTFRIVPRLPVMDGIHAARMLIPRAWFDRDNCRAGLEALRHYHFAKNERTRTFRDNPVHDWSSHAADSFRYMAVGMEQMSASDGRPLQRQADMNYNPYNFAA
;
A
#
# COMPACT_ATOMS: atom_id res chain seq x y z
N SER A 1 12.00 -25.91 17.42
CA SER A 1 10.52 -25.84 17.46
C SER A 1 10.02 -25.96 16.03
N GLY A 2 9.35 -27.05 15.66
CA GLY A 2 8.83 -27.29 14.31
C GLY A 2 7.50 -26.61 14.00
N LYS A 3 7.07 -25.66 14.84
CA LYS A 3 5.80 -24.94 14.67
C LYS A 3 5.98 -23.82 13.66
N SER A 4 5.04 -23.72 12.72
CA SER A 4 4.98 -22.60 11.79
C SER A 4 4.67 -21.29 12.53
N ARG A 5 5.06 -20.14 11.94
CA ARG A 5 4.75 -18.81 12.49
C ARG A 5 3.24 -18.60 12.68
N ARG A 6 2.42 -19.21 11.83
CA ARG A 6 0.95 -19.17 11.92
C ARG A 6 0.43 -19.95 13.13
N GLU A 7 0.93 -21.15 13.37
CA GLU A 7 0.54 -21.94 14.55
C GLU A 7 0.99 -21.28 15.85
N ALA A 8 2.18 -20.68 15.86
CA ALA A 8 2.64 -19.89 16.99
C ALA A 8 1.71 -18.68 17.27
N ALA A 9 1.36 -17.91 16.24
CA ALA A 9 0.42 -16.80 16.36
C ALA A 9 -0.97 -17.27 16.84
N GLN A 10 -1.47 -18.37 16.30
CA GLN A 10 -2.77 -18.95 16.68
C GLN A 10 -2.78 -19.37 18.16
N SER A 11 -1.67 -19.94 18.67
CA SER A 11 -1.57 -20.29 20.09
C SER A 11 -1.59 -19.08 21.03
N LEU A 12 -1.28 -17.88 20.51
CA LEU A 12 -1.36 -16.61 21.21
C LEU A 12 -2.72 -15.88 20.99
N GLY A 13 -3.67 -16.51 20.31
CA GLY A 13 -4.97 -15.90 19.99
C GLY A 13 -4.95 -14.94 18.80
N LEU A 14 -3.85 -14.89 18.03
CA LEU A 14 -3.73 -14.05 16.84
C LEU A 14 -4.11 -14.83 15.57
N THR A 15 -4.95 -14.22 14.74
CA THR A 15 -5.32 -14.78 13.44
C THR A 15 -4.60 -14.05 12.32
N PHE A 16 -3.80 -14.78 11.54
CA PHE A 16 -3.10 -14.23 10.38
C PHE A 16 -3.87 -14.52 9.09
N ARG A 17 -4.05 -13.48 8.28
CA ARG A 17 -4.55 -13.60 6.91
C ARG A 17 -3.37 -13.80 5.96
N ILE A 18 -3.45 -14.82 5.12
CA ILE A 18 -2.47 -15.05 4.06
C ILE A 18 -2.79 -14.10 2.90
N VAL A 19 -1.81 -13.31 2.50
CA VAL A 19 -1.92 -12.38 1.37
C VAL A 19 -1.21 -12.98 0.13
N PRO A 20 -1.65 -12.65 -1.09
CA PRO A 20 -1.01 -13.14 -2.30
C PRO A 20 0.46 -12.70 -2.37
N ARG A 21 1.32 -13.58 -2.90
CA ARG A 21 2.73 -13.28 -3.13
C ARG A 21 2.89 -12.48 -4.42
N LEU A 22 2.85 -11.15 -4.30
CA LEU A 22 3.10 -10.24 -5.42
C LEU A 22 4.60 -9.96 -5.62
N PRO A 23 5.02 -9.61 -6.85
CA PRO A 23 6.31 -8.95 -7.07
C PRO A 23 6.49 -7.72 -6.16
N VAL A 24 7.72 -7.45 -5.76
CA VAL A 24 8.03 -6.36 -4.81
C VAL A 24 7.56 -5.01 -5.35
N MET A 25 7.77 -4.76 -6.64
CA MET A 25 7.36 -3.51 -7.29
C MET A 25 5.85 -3.31 -7.31
N ASP A 26 5.07 -4.38 -7.55
CA ASP A 26 3.61 -4.32 -7.52
C ASP A 26 3.09 -4.04 -6.10
N GLY A 27 3.72 -4.64 -5.09
CA GLY A 27 3.42 -4.32 -3.69
C GLY A 27 3.75 -2.87 -3.34
N ILE A 28 4.90 -2.35 -3.79
CA ILE A 28 5.28 -0.93 -3.58
C ILE A 28 4.27 -0.01 -4.27
N HIS A 29 3.81 -0.36 -5.47
CA HIS A 29 2.78 0.40 -6.15
C HIS A 29 1.46 0.41 -5.36
N ALA A 30 1.02 -0.75 -4.84
CA ALA A 30 -0.16 -0.83 -3.97
C ALA A 30 -0.02 0.06 -2.72
N ALA A 31 1.14 0.04 -2.07
CA ALA A 31 1.43 0.93 -0.94
C ALA A 31 1.35 2.42 -1.32
N ARG A 32 1.93 2.82 -2.46
CA ARG A 32 1.85 4.21 -2.95
C ARG A 32 0.42 4.65 -3.23
N MET A 33 -0.40 3.76 -3.78
CA MET A 33 -1.83 4.02 -4.03
C MET A 33 -2.64 4.15 -2.74
N LEU A 34 -2.18 3.53 -1.64
CA LEU A 34 -2.84 3.61 -0.35
C LEU A 34 -2.49 4.89 0.42
N ILE A 35 -1.28 5.43 0.28
CA ILE A 35 -0.82 6.62 1.03
C ILE A 35 -1.81 7.80 0.99
N PRO A 36 -2.36 8.22 -0.17
CA PRO A 36 -3.32 9.34 -0.23
C PRO A 36 -4.64 9.09 0.52
N ARG A 37 -4.96 7.83 0.79
CA ARG A 37 -6.19 7.38 1.46
C ARG A 37 -5.94 7.05 2.93
N ALA A 38 -4.69 7.06 3.38
CA ALA A 38 -4.31 6.68 4.72
C ALA A 38 -4.17 7.91 5.61
N TRP A 39 -4.70 7.83 6.83
CA TRP A 39 -4.48 8.82 7.87
C TRP A 39 -3.48 8.26 8.87
N PHE A 40 -2.46 9.05 9.17
CA PHE A 40 -1.40 8.67 10.09
C PHE A 40 -1.43 9.58 11.30
N ASP A 41 -1.41 8.97 12.49
CA ASP A 41 -1.14 9.69 13.72
C ASP A 41 0.33 10.15 13.70
N ARG A 42 0.55 11.46 13.87
CA ARG A 42 1.88 12.06 13.81
C ARG A 42 2.82 11.53 14.89
N ASP A 43 2.32 11.36 16.11
CA ASP A 43 3.13 11.08 17.28
C ASP A 43 3.29 9.57 17.47
N ASN A 44 2.18 8.84 17.36
CA ASN A 44 2.19 7.39 17.55
C ASN A 44 2.82 6.64 16.36
N CYS A 45 2.75 7.19 15.14
CA CYS A 45 3.37 6.57 13.96
C CYS A 45 4.71 7.19 13.54
N ARG A 46 5.37 7.99 14.40
CA ARG A 46 6.60 8.72 14.06
C ARG A 46 7.67 7.84 13.41
N ALA A 47 8.03 6.72 14.04
CA ALA A 47 9.05 5.81 13.53
C ALA A 47 8.67 5.18 12.16
N GLY A 48 7.38 4.85 11.98
CA GLY A 48 6.87 4.35 10.72
C GLY A 48 6.90 5.40 9.61
N LEU A 49 6.57 6.65 9.94
CA LEU A 49 6.63 7.78 9.00
C LEU A 49 8.07 8.10 8.60
N GLU A 50 9.02 8.07 9.54
CA GLU A 50 10.45 8.24 9.23
C GLU A 50 10.94 7.13 8.30
N ALA A 51 10.60 5.87 8.59
CA ALA A 51 10.94 4.76 7.73
C ALA A 51 10.35 4.91 6.31
N LEU A 52 9.07 5.27 6.18
CA LEU A 52 8.46 5.49 4.86
C LEU A 52 9.14 6.62 4.08
N ARG A 53 9.66 7.65 4.76
CA ARG A 53 10.40 8.75 4.12
C ARG A 53 11.82 8.36 3.69
N HIS A 54 12.48 7.48 4.45
CA HIS A 54 13.86 7.05 4.18
C HIS A 54 13.96 5.83 3.26
N TYR A 55 12.86 5.15 2.99
CA TYR A 55 12.83 4.00 2.10
C TYR A 55 13.24 4.36 0.67
N HIS A 56 14.29 3.71 0.15
CA HIS A 56 14.94 4.11 -1.09
C HIS A 56 15.52 2.92 -1.88
N PHE A 57 15.90 3.19 -3.12
CA PHE A 57 16.61 2.25 -3.99
C PHE A 57 18.10 2.59 -4.02
N ALA A 58 18.94 1.55 -4.02
CA ALA A 58 20.38 1.75 -4.16
C ALA A 58 20.69 2.29 -5.55
N LYS A 59 21.50 3.36 -5.61
CA LYS A 59 22.01 3.91 -6.87
C LYS A 59 23.31 3.21 -7.24
N ASN A 60 23.44 2.80 -8.49
CA ASN A 60 24.69 2.33 -9.07
C ASN A 60 25.45 3.54 -9.62
N GLU A 61 26.58 3.89 -9.00
CA GLU A 61 27.37 5.06 -9.39
C GLU A 61 27.98 4.93 -10.78
N ARG A 62 28.32 3.70 -11.20
CA ARG A 62 28.94 3.42 -12.51
C ARG A 62 27.96 3.56 -13.65
N THR A 63 26.75 3.02 -13.50
CA THR A 63 25.71 3.06 -14.56
C THR A 63 24.77 4.24 -14.41
N ARG A 64 24.85 4.98 -13.30
CA ARG A 64 23.93 6.06 -12.90
C ARG A 64 22.45 5.63 -12.88
N THR A 65 22.19 4.33 -12.72
CA THR A 65 20.83 3.75 -12.63
C THR A 65 20.51 3.30 -11.21
N PHE A 66 19.24 3.16 -10.88
CA PHE A 66 18.81 2.49 -9.65
C PHE A 66 18.85 0.97 -9.82
N ARG A 67 19.04 0.25 -8.71
CA ARG A 67 18.85 -1.21 -8.67
C ARG A 67 17.36 -1.56 -8.76
N ASP A 68 17.07 -2.78 -9.16
CA ASP A 68 15.69 -3.28 -9.30
C ASP A 68 15.00 -3.47 -7.95
N ASN A 69 15.80 -3.70 -6.89
CA ASN A 69 15.30 -3.94 -5.55
C ASN A 69 15.62 -2.77 -4.60
N PRO A 70 14.70 -2.47 -3.68
CA PRO A 70 14.91 -1.48 -2.63
C PRO A 70 16.01 -1.92 -1.67
N VAL A 71 16.60 -0.94 -0.97
CA VAL A 71 17.61 -1.22 0.06
C VAL A 71 16.95 -1.86 1.27
N HIS A 72 17.54 -2.96 1.76
CA HIS A 72 17.13 -3.59 3.00
C HIS A 72 17.91 -3.00 4.18
N ASP A 73 17.40 -1.89 4.71
CA ASP A 73 17.90 -1.23 5.91
C ASP A 73 16.79 -1.09 6.97
N TRP A 74 17.02 -0.31 8.01
CA TRP A 74 16.06 -0.06 9.07
C TRP A 74 14.70 0.46 8.56
N SER A 75 14.69 1.20 7.46
CA SER A 75 13.47 1.76 6.86
C SER A 75 12.61 0.69 6.18
N SER A 76 13.24 -0.39 5.72
CA SER A 76 12.57 -1.48 5.01
C SER A 76 11.57 -2.24 5.87
N HIS A 77 11.80 -2.38 7.18
CA HIS A 77 10.92 -3.15 8.07
C HIS A 77 9.50 -2.57 8.15
N ALA A 78 9.40 -1.26 8.41
CA ALA A 78 8.12 -0.58 8.47
C ALA A 78 7.51 -0.41 7.06
N ALA A 79 8.33 -0.12 6.04
CA ALA A 79 7.86 0.01 4.67
C ALA A 79 7.27 -1.30 4.13
N ASP A 80 7.91 -2.45 4.39
CA ASP A 80 7.40 -3.76 4.01
C ASP A 80 6.15 -4.15 4.78
N SER A 81 6.06 -3.78 6.06
CA SER A 81 4.85 -3.98 6.86
C SER A 81 3.66 -3.20 6.27
N PHE A 82 3.89 -1.93 5.91
CA PHE A 82 2.91 -1.09 5.23
C PHE A 82 2.53 -1.65 3.85
N ARG A 83 3.51 -2.20 3.11
CA ARG A 83 3.28 -2.90 1.84
C ARG A 83 2.37 -4.10 2.00
N TYR A 84 2.61 -4.97 2.98
CA TYR A 84 1.74 -6.12 3.22
C TYR A 84 0.34 -5.73 3.67
N MET A 85 0.21 -4.64 4.45
CA MET A 85 -1.09 -4.06 4.76
C MET A 85 -1.81 -3.61 3.49
N ALA A 86 -1.13 -2.91 2.58
CA ALA A 86 -1.73 -2.44 1.33
C ALA A 86 -2.17 -3.59 0.40
N VAL A 87 -1.44 -4.70 0.39
CA VAL A 87 -1.81 -5.91 -0.38
C VAL A 87 -2.96 -6.67 0.28
N GLY A 88 -3.01 -6.71 1.61
CA GLY A 88 -4.05 -7.42 2.36
C GLY A 88 -5.32 -6.62 2.64
N MET A 89 -5.28 -5.30 2.42
CA MET A 89 -6.43 -4.41 2.53
C MET A 89 -7.31 -4.63 1.30
N GLU A 90 -8.53 -5.11 1.53
CA GLU A 90 -9.52 -5.20 0.46
C GLU A 90 -9.72 -3.79 -0.11
N GLN A 91 -9.56 -3.64 -1.42
CA GLN A 91 -10.10 -2.43 -2.05
C GLN A 91 -11.58 -2.47 -1.76
N MET A 92 -12.12 -1.43 -1.11
CA MET A 92 -13.56 -1.17 -1.13
C MET A 92 -13.97 -1.23 -2.59
N SER A 93 -14.53 -2.37 -2.99
CA SER A 93 -15.02 -2.57 -4.33
C SER A 93 -16.08 -1.50 -4.53
N ALA A 94 -16.11 -0.86 -5.70
CA ALA A 94 -17.21 0.04 -6.07
C ALA A 94 -18.59 -0.67 -5.98
N SER A 95 -18.60 -1.99 -5.82
CA SER A 95 -19.74 -2.83 -5.45
C SER A 95 -20.13 -2.77 -3.97
N ASP A 96 -19.77 -1.72 -3.24
CA ASP A 96 -20.31 -1.42 -1.90
C ASP A 96 -21.78 -0.97 -2.05
N GLY A 97 -22.62 -1.87 -2.58
CA GLY A 97 -24.06 -1.77 -2.78
C GLY A 97 -24.58 -0.66 -3.71
N ARG A 98 -23.76 0.33 -4.08
CA ARG A 98 -24.20 1.45 -4.92
C ARG A 98 -24.15 1.01 -6.38
N PRO A 99 -25.29 0.98 -7.08
CA PRO A 99 -25.27 0.65 -8.50
C PRO A 99 -24.38 1.67 -9.23
N LEU A 100 -23.44 1.17 -10.04
CA LEU A 100 -22.74 2.00 -11.01
C LEU A 100 -23.81 2.76 -11.82
N GLN A 101 -23.58 4.04 -12.06
CA GLN A 101 -24.50 4.87 -12.82
C GLN A 101 -24.82 4.19 -14.16
N ARG A 102 -26.08 3.79 -14.36
CA ARG A 102 -26.52 2.96 -15.51
C ARG A 102 -26.40 3.67 -16.85
N GLN A 103 -26.45 5.00 -16.84
CA GLN A 103 -26.36 5.85 -18.01
C GLN A 103 -25.38 6.99 -17.74
N ALA A 104 -24.37 7.15 -18.60
CA ALA A 104 -23.50 8.31 -18.56
C ALA A 104 -24.35 9.58 -18.74
N ASP A 105 -24.26 10.50 -17.78
CA ASP A 105 -24.88 11.81 -17.94
C ASP A 105 -24.01 12.63 -18.91
N MET A 106 -24.56 12.90 -20.09
CA MET A 106 -23.89 13.64 -21.15
C MET A 106 -24.36 15.10 -21.22
N ASN A 107 -25.13 15.58 -20.24
CA ASN A 107 -25.65 16.96 -20.21
C ASN A 107 -24.60 18.02 -19.83
N TYR A 108 -23.34 17.83 -20.24
CA TYR A 108 -22.33 18.87 -20.14
C TYR A 108 -22.49 19.84 -21.33
N ASN A 109 -23.14 20.97 -21.10
CA ASN A 109 -23.22 22.06 -22.06
C ASN A 109 -22.22 23.17 -21.67
N PRO A 110 -21.03 23.24 -22.30
CA PRO A 110 -20.04 24.27 -21.99
C PRO A 110 -20.45 25.68 -22.44
N TYR A 111 -21.60 25.83 -23.11
CA TYR A 111 -22.12 27.11 -23.60
C TYR A 111 -23.30 27.64 -22.78
N ASN A 112 -23.65 26.98 -21.67
CA ASN A 112 -24.72 27.46 -20.80
C ASN A 112 -24.23 28.59 -19.88
N PHE A 113 -23.83 29.71 -20.48
CA PHE A 113 -23.71 30.99 -19.77
C PHE A 113 -25.07 31.67 -19.88
N ALA A 114 -25.85 31.61 -18.81
CA ALA A 114 -27.15 32.27 -18.75
C ALA A 114 -26.99 33.80 -18.96
N ALA A 115 -27.83 34.35 -19.84
CA ALA A 115 -28.07 35.78 -20.01
C ALA A 115 -28.99 36.31 -18.91
#